data_AF-T1F971-F1
#
_entry.id   AF-T1F971-F1
#
_cell.length_a   1.000
_cell.length_b   1.000
_cell.length_c   1.000
_cell.angle_alpha   90.00
_cell.angle_beta   90.00
_cell.angle_gamma   90.00
#
_symmetry.space_group_name_H-M   'P 1'
#
loop_
_entity.id
_entity.type
_entity.pdbx_description
1 polymer ?
#
loop_
_entity_poly.entity_id
_entity_poly.type
_entity_poly.pdbx_seq_one_letter_code
_entity_poly.pdbx_strand_id
1 'polypeptide(L)'
;MSVRILLMMYISPLVMADQESYSWKSEYKIDVCIECIVSFPLVIVSRSHKVTDYTYEQICSNRYPKLDDQHQQVFSEVDKLSENTGDEAQIKYTISIYKMHFDYEESQMRKANYENYDDHKLLHESFLEEFRNHPIPISIPNMEKIKSWLIAHIKTYDRKFNGKM
;
A
#
# COMPACT_ATOMS: atom_id res chain seq x y z
N MET A 1 -25.67 49.27 -4.79
CA MET A 1 -25.00 49.00 -3.49
C MET A 1 -25.93 48.09 -2.72
N SER A 2 -25.63 46.86 -2.33
CA SER A 2 -24.35 46.22 -2.02
C SER A 2 -24.44 44.72 -2.32
N VAL A 3 -23.35 44.15 -2.85
CA VAL A 3 -23.15 42.72 -3.10
C VAL A 3 -22.70 42.07 -1.81
N ARG A 4 -23.28 40.92 -1.42
CA ARG A 4 -22.63 39.98 -0.50
C ARG A 4 -22.81 38.55 -0.99
N ILE A 5 -21.76 38.10 -1.66
CA ILE A 5 -21.36 36.71 -1.88
C ILE A 5 -20.94 36.15 -0.52
N LEU A 6 -21.49 35.02 -0.08
CA LEU A 6 -20.82 34.18 0.91
C LEU A 6 -20.78 32.73 0.40
N LEU A 7 -19.55 32.26 0.38
CA LEU A 7 -18.96 31.10 -0.25
C LEU A 7 -19.45 29.80 0.41
N MET A 8 -20.12 28.93 -0.33
CA MET A 8 -20.23 27.52 0.03
C MET A 8 -18.90 26.85 -0.27
N MET A 9 -18.13 26.53 0.78
CA MET A 9 -16.92 25.71 0.65
C MET A 9 -17.35 24.27 0.41
N TYR A 10 -17.43 23.91 -0.88
CA TYR A 10 -17.43 22.54 -1.38
C TYR A 10 -16.17 21.83 -0.86
N ILE A 11 -16.35 20.81 -0.02
CA ILE A 11 -15.31 19.82 0.23
C ILE A 11 -15.41 18.80 -0.90
N SER A 12 -14.48 18.89 -1.85
CA SER A 12 -14.33 17.94 -2.96
C SER A 12 -13.91 16.57 -2.43
N PRO A 13 -14.60 15.47 -2.80
CA PRO A 13 -14.12 14.12 -2.58
C PRO A 13 -13.16 13.75 -3.70
N LEU A 14 -11.86 13.72 -3.43
CA LEU A 14 -10.85 13.44 -4.44
C LEU A 14 -9.74 12.56 -3.84
N VAL A 15 -10.04 11.27 -3.67
CA VAL A 15 -9.16 10.13 -3.98
C VAL A 15 -10.10 8.94 -4.17
N MET A 16 -10.48 8.66 -5.42
CA MET A 16 -10.95 7.33 -5.80
C MET A 16 -9.70 6.52 -6.12
N ALA A 17 -9.27 5.69 -5.16
CA ALA A 17 -8.29 4.66 -5.41
C ALA A 17 -8.94 3.59 -6.29
N ASP A 18 -8.49 3.54 -7.54
CA ASP A 18 -8.50 2.43 -8.46
C ASP A 18 -8.16 1.10 -7.74
N GLN A 19 -9.19 0.28 -7.58
CA GLN A 19 -9.13 -1.06 -6.97
C GLN A 19 -8.66 -2.08 -8.01
N GLU A 20 -7.38 -2.45 -7.99
CA GLU A 20 -6.91 -3.67 -8.63
C GLU A 20 -6.45 -4.64 -7.54
N SER A 21 -7.09 -5.81 -7.50
CA SER A 21 -6.82 -6.84 -6.50
C SER A 21 -5.52 -7.57 -6.81
N TYR A 22 -4.50 -7.42 -5.97
CA TYR A 22 -3.20 -8.06 -6.16
C TYR A 22 -3.21 -9.49 -5.59
N SER A 23 -2.97 -10.46 -6.48
CA SER A 23 -2.85 -11.90 -6.19
C SER A 23 -1.40 -12.34 -6.42
N TRP A 24 -0.67 -12.68 -5.36
CA TRP A 24 0.75 -13.01 -5.45
C TRP A 24 0.96 -14.53 -5.35
N LYS A 25 1.08 -15.18 -6.51
CA LYS A 25 1.76 -16.49 -6.62
C LYS A 25 3.13 -16.23 -7.24
N SER A 26 4.10 -17.10 -6.93
CA SER A 26 5.54 -17.01 -7.19
C SER A 26 6.02 -16.74 -8.63
N GLU A 27 5.13 -16.40 -9.56
CA GLU A 27 5.40 -15.86 -10.88
C GLU A 27 4.51 -14.61 -11.06
N TYR A 28 5.10 -13.44 -10.88
CA TYR A 28 4.41 -12.17 -10.65
C TYR A 28 4.00 -11.52 -11.98
N LYS A 29 2.71 -11.57 -12.31
CA LYS A 29 2.08 -10.73 -13.36
C LYS A 29 1.15 -9.74 -12.68
N ILE A 30 1.48 -8.46 -12.84
CA ILE A 30 0.69 -7.35 -12.33
C ILE A 30 0.06 -6.66 -13.55
N ASP A 31 -1.26 -6.76 -13.68
CA ASP A 31 -2.02 -5.95 -14.63
C ASP A 31 -2.39 -4.65 -13.91
N VAL A 32 -1.78 -3.52 -14.31
CA VAL A 32 -2.18 -2.17 -13.87
C VAL A 32 -2.33 -1.26 -15.08
N CYS A 33 -3.52 -0.64 -15.22
CA CYS A 33 -3.84 0.23 -16.36
C CYS A 33 -4.34 1.61 -15.89
N ILE A 34 -3.45 2.62 -15.88
CA ILE A 34 -3.73 3.98 -15.36
C ILE A 34 -4.27 4.98 -16.41
N GLU A 35 -4.27 4.70 -17.71
CA GLU A 35 -4.81 5.66 -18.69
C GLU A 35 -5.55 4.98 -19.84
N CYS A 36 -6.88 4.91 -19.81
CA CYS A 36 -7.74 4.76 -21.00
C CYS A 36 -9.25 4.94 -20.68
N ILE A 37 -9.65 6.09 -20.13
CA ILE A 37 -11.04 6.57 -20.25
C ILE A 37 -11.00 7.87 -21.05
N VAL A 38 -10.95 7.76 -22.37
CA VAL A 38 -11.40 8.84 -23.24
C VAL A 38 -12.33 8.27 -24.32
N SER A 39 -13.58 8.69 -24.19
CA SER A 39 -14.73 8.66 -25.10
C SER A 39 -14.74 7.74 -26.33
N PHE A 40 -15.86 7.01 -26.42
CA PHE A 40 -16.66 6.68 -27.63
C PHE A 40 -16.29 7.45 -28.93
N PRO A 41 -16.42 6.81 -30.13
CA PRO A 41 -17.33 5.70 -30.41
C PRO A 41 -16.67 4.42 -30.99
N LEU A 42 -17.16 3.28 -30.50
CA LEU A 42 -17.38 2.02 -31.22
C LEU A 42 -16.23 1.42 -32.06
N VAL A 43 -15.04 1.26 -31.48
CA VAL A 43 -14.10 0.22 -31.92
C VAL A 43 -13.40 -0.36 -30.69
N ILE A 44 -13.69 -1.62 -30.33
CA ILE A 44 -12.82 -2.38 -29.43
C ILE A 44 -11.60 -2.76 -30.26
N VAL A 45 -10.60 -1.88 -30.32
CA VAL A 45 -9.25 -2.30 -30.66
C VAL A 45 -8.67 -2.86 -29.36
N SER A 46 -8.66 -4.19 -29.22
CA SER A 46 -7.83 -4.84 -28.20
C SER A 46 -6.38 -4.67 -28.63
N ARG A 47 -5.83 -3.47 -28.43
CA ARG A 47 -4.41 -3.21 -28.55
C ARG A 47 -3.79 -3.89 -27.34
N SER A 48 -3.17 -5.04 -27.55
CA SER A 48 -2.31 -5.68 -26.55
C SER A 48 -1.15 -4.71 -26.28
N HIS A 49 -1.35 -3.80 -25.34
CA HIS A 49 -0.26 -3.02 -24.81
C HIS A 49 0.64 -3.97 -24.03
N LYS A 50 1.92 -3.96 -24.38
CA LYS A 50 2.96 -4.85 -23.85
C LYS A 50 2.93 -4.78 -22.33
N VAL A 51 2.46 -5.85 -21.68
CA VAL A 51 2.61 -6.08 -20.24
C VAL A 51 4.09 -5.93 -19.94
N THR A 52 4.48 -4.86 -19.27
CA THR A 52 5.84 -4.75 -18.76
C THR A 52 5.87 -5.47 -17.43
N ASP A 53 6.40 -6.69 -17.43
CA ASP A 53 6.65 -7.49 -16.23
C ASP A 53 7.50 -6.66 -15.25
N TYR A 54 6.87 -6.13 -14.19
CA TYR A 54 7.57 -5.44 -13.11
C TYR A 54 7.85 -6.43 -11.98
N THR A 55 9.13 -6.64 -11.65
CA THR A 55 9.56 -7.54 -10.57
C THR A 55 9.48 -6.87 -9.19
N TYR A 56 9.50 -7.66 -8.11
CA TYR A 56 9.58 -7.13 -6.74
C TYR A 56 10.73 -6.11 -6.60
N GLU A 57 11.88 -6.39 -7.20
CA GLU A 57 13.06 -5.50 -7.18
C GLU A 57 12.75 -4.14 -7.81
N GLN A 58 11.93 -4.10 -8.86
CA GLN A 58 11.56 -2.87 -9.55
C GLN A 58 10.54 -2.03 -8.78
N ILE A 59 9.74 -2.67 -7.92
CA ILE A 59 8.56 -2.05 -7.28
C ILE A 59 8.78 -1.76 -5.79
N CYS A 60 9.46 -2.65 -5.07
CA CYS A 60 9.47 -2.68 -3.61
C CYS A 60 10.86 -2.74 -2.98
N SER A 61 11.96 -2.90 -3.76
CA SER A 61 13.30 -2.93 -3.17
C SER A 61 13.76 -1.56 -2.65
N ASN A 62 14.24 -1.56 -1.42
CA ASN A 62 14.89 -0.42 -0.77
C ASN A 62 16.42 -0.53 -0.75
N ARG A 63 16.99 -1.52 -1.45
CA ARG A 63 18.46 -1.80 -1.49
C ARG A 63 19.08 -2.11 -0.11
N TYR A 64 18.26 -2.32 0.91
CA TYR A 64 18.65 -2.84 2.21
C TYR A 64 18.13 -4.27 2.30
N PRO A 65 18.98 -5.31 2.12
CA PRO A 65 18.53 -6.69 1.97
C PRO A 65 17.59 -7.17 3.07
N LYS A 66 17.88 -6.78 4.32
CA LYS A 66 17.04 -7.16 5.46
C LYS A 66 15.65 -6.50 5.47
N LEU A 67 15.52 -5.27 4.95
CA LEU A 67 14.19 -4.65 4.80
C LEU A 67 13.41 -5.31 3.67
N ASP A 68 14.09 -5.64 2.56
CA ASP A 68 13.48 -6.34 1.44
C ASP A 68 12.98 -7.74 1.85
N ASP A 69 13.74 -8.48 2.65
CA ASP A 69 13.33 -9.78 3.19
C ASP A 69 12.09 -9.64 4.10
N GLN A 70 12.03 -8.60 4.94
CA GLN A 70 10.89 -8.33 5.82
C GLN A 70 9.65 -7.94 5.03
N HIS A 71 9.76 -7.12 3.99
CA HIS A 71 8.65 -6.78 3.11
C HIS A 71 8.06 -8.02 2.46
N GLN A 72 8.89 -8.90 1.91
CA GLN A 72 8.42 -10.17 1.32
C GLN A 72 7.69 -11.04 2.36
N GLN A 73 8.19 -11.09 3.59
CA GLN A 73 7.51 -11.78 4.68
C GLN A 73 6.14 -11.16 4.98
N VAL A 74 6.05 -9.82 5.08
CA VAL A 74 4.78 -9.12 5.31
C VAL A 74 3.79 -9.42 4.17
N PHE A 75 4.21 -9.34 2.90
CA PHE A 75 3.36 -9.68 1.76
C PHE A 75 2.82 -11.11 1.86
N SER A 76 3.69 -12.09 2.16
CA SER A 76 3.28 -13.49 2.31
C SER A 76 2.23 -13.70 3.41
N GLU A 77 2.35 -13.00 4.54
CA GLU A 77 1.40 -13.12 5.65
C GLU A 77 0.06 -12.42 5.40
N VAL A 78 0.05 -11.36 4.57
CA VAL A 78 -1.19 -10.73 4.11
C VAL A 78 -1.92 -11.63 3.12
N ASP A 79 -1.20 -12.34 2.26
CA ASP A 79 -1.82 -13.28 1.31
C ASP A 79 -2.45 -14.47 2.03
N LYS A 80 -1.75 -15.07 3.00
CA LYS A 80 -2.33 -16.13 3.85
C LYS A 80 -3.58 -15.64 4.58
N LEU A 81 -3.56 -14.42 5.11
CA LEU A 81 -4.73 -13.82 5.73
C LEU A 81 -5.91 -13.65 4.74
N SER A 82 -5.63 -13.38 3.47
CA SER A 82 -6.67 -13.25 2.44
C SER A 82 -7.39 -14.56 2.11
N GLU A 83 -6.80 -15.72 2.42
CA GLU A 83 -7.42 -17.03 2.25
C GLU A 83 -8.51 -17.30 3.31
N ASN A 84 -8.36 -16.74 4.51
CA ASN A 84 -9.34 -16.83 5.59
C ASN A 84 -9.35 -15.55 6.44
N THR A 85 -10.16 -14.58 6.02
CA THR A 85 -10.24 -13.26 6.68
C THR A 85 -10.94 -13.28 8.04
N GLY A 86 -11.46 -14.44 8.47
CA GLY A 86 -12.05 -14.66 9.80
C GLY A 86 -11.11 -15.32 10.81
N ASP A 87 -9.89 -15.71 10.40
CA ASP A 87 -8.92 -16.34 11.30
C ASP A 87 -8.26 -15.30 12.21
N GLU A 88 -8.80 -15.15 13.43
CA GLU A 88 -8.26 -14.21 14.41
C GLU A 88 -6.79 -14.48 14.77
N ALA A 89 -6.34 -15.74 14.73
CA ALA A 89 -4.96 -16.07 15.06
C ALA A 89 -4.04 -15.61 13.93
N GLN A 90 -4.42 -15.83 12.67
CA GLN A 90 -3.70 -15.30 11.51
C GLN A 90 -3.72 -13.78 11.50
N ILE A 91 -4.84 -13.11 11.80
CA ILE A 91 -4.92 -11.64 11.90
C ILE A 91 -3.91 -11.12 12.93
N LYS A 92 -3.93 -11.67 14.15
CA LYS A 92 -2.99 -11.28 15.22
C LYS A 92 -1.54 -11.53 14.83
N TYR A 93 -1.27 -12.64 14.16
CA TYR A 93 0.06 -12.98 13.67
C TYR A 93 0.52 -12.00 12.58
N THR A 94 -0.29 -11.73 11.55
CA THR A 94 0.03 -10.75 10.49
C THR A 94 0.27 -9.35 11.08
N ILE A 95 -0.55 -8.89 12.02
CA ILE A 95 -0.33 -7.60 12.73
C ILE A 95 1.02 -7.60 13.48
N SER A 96 1.40 -8.73 14.10
CA SER A 96 2.71 -8.84 14.77
C SER A 96 3.89 -8.76 13.80
N ILE A 97 3.73 -9.30 12.58
CA ILE A 97 4.74 -9.29 11.52
C ILE A 97 4.95 -7.87 11.00
N TYR A 98 3.86 -7.12 10.77
CA TYR A 98 3.94 -5.68 10.49
C TYR A 98 4.66 -4.92 11.59
N LYS A 99 4.29 -5.16 12.86
CA LYS A 99 4.92 -4.49 13.99
C LYS A 99 6.44 -4.77 14.06
N MET A 100 6.86 -6.01 13.85
CA MET A 100 8.29 -6.37 13.86
C MET A 100 9.06 -5.70 12.73
N HIS A 101 8.45 -5.58 11.55
CA HIS A 101 9.02 -4.86 10.42
C HIS A 101 9.18 -3.36 10.73
N PHE A 102 8.10 -2.70 11.18
CA PHE A 102 8.11 -1.28 11.55
C PHE A 102 9.10 -0.98 12.68
N ASP A 103 9.11 -1.78 13.75
CA ASP A 103 10.06 -1.61 14.86
C ASP A 103 11.52 -1.69 14.38
N TYR A 104 11.80 -2.60 13.43
CA TYR A 104 13.13 -2.72 12.84
C TYR A 104 13.47 -1.51 11.97
N GLU A 105 12.60 -1.12 11.05
CA GLU A 105 12.81 0.03 10.16
C GLU A 105 13.01 1.33 10.95
N GLU A 106 12.13 1.61 11.91
CA GLU A 106 12.22 2.76 12.81
C GLU A 106 13.51 2.75 13.64
N SER A 107 14.02 1.57 14.02
CA SER A 107 15.32 1.45 14.68
C SER A 107 16.48 1.86 13.77
N GLN A 108 16.39 1.56 12.47
CA GLN A 108 17.40 1.96 11.50
C GLN A 108 17.31 3.46 11.19
N MET A 109 16.10 4.00 11.02
CA MET A 109 15.87 5.44 10.83
C MET A 109 16.46 6.27 11.97
N ARG A 110 16.21 5.86 13.23
CA ARG A 110 16.78 6.55 14.40
C ARG A 110 18.29 6.50 14.44
N LYS A 111 18.90 5.36 14.11
CA LYS A 111 20.38 5.25 14.04
C LYS A 111 20.99 6.17 12.99
N ALA A 112 20.27 6.38 11.89
CA ALA A 112 20.68 7.25 10.81
C ALA A 112 20.33 8.74 11.05
N ASN A 113 19.64 9.08 12.14
CA ASN A 113 19.05 10.40 12.37
C ASN A 113 18.20 10.88 11.17
N TYR A 114 17.36 9.99 10.65
CA TYR A 114 16.52 10.29 9.49
C TYR A 114 15.57 11.46 9.79
N GLU A 115 15.63 12.49 8.94
CA GLU A 115 14.96 13.79 9.14
C GLU A 115 13.42 13.69 9.26
N ASN A 116 12.79 12.71 8.58
CA ASN A 116 11.33 12.52 8.57
C ASN A 116 10.88 11.33 9.42
N TYR A 117 11.66 10.96 10.45
CA TYR A 117 11.34 9.82 11.32
C TYR A 117 9.94 9.91 11.94
N ASP A 118 9.59 11.07 12.51
CA ASP A 118 8.32 11.23 13.24
C ASP A 118 7.10 11.07 12.31
N ASP A 119 7.17 11.66 11.11
CA ASP A 119 6.11 11.53 10.10
C ASP A 119 5.98 10.08 9.61
N HIS A 120 7.10 9.38 9.39
CA HIS A 120 7.09 7.98 8.96
C HIS A 120 6.47 7.07 10.02
N LYS A 121 6.87 7.26 11.29
CA LYS A 121 6.33 6.53 12.43
C LYS A 121 4.83 6.74 12.61
N LEU A 122 4.33 7.95 12.36
CA LEU A 122 2.89 8.23 12.45
C LEU A 122 2.08 7.40 11.42
N LEU A 123 2.64 7.17 10.23
CA LEU A 123 2.01 6.32 9.20
C LEU A 123 1.92 4.87 9.67
N HIS A 124 3.00 4.33 10.27
CA HIS A 124 3.01 2.99 10.85
C HIS A 124 1.96 2.85 11.96
N GLU A 125 1.91 3.80 12.89
CA GLU A 125 0.99 3.77 14.02
C GLU A 125 -0.46 3.83 13.54
N SER A 126 -0.76 4.74 12.61
CA SER A 126 -2.10 4.88 12.02
C SER A 126 -2.56 3.61 11.31
N PHE A 127 -1.66 2.97 10.55
CA PHE A 127 -1.98 1.72 9.86
C PHE A 127 -2.23 0.57 10.83
N LEU A 128 -1.38 0.40 11.86
CA LEU A 128 -1.59 -0.65 12.87
C LEU A 128 -2.88 -0.45 13.66
N GLU A 129 -3.25 0.80 13.93
CA GLU A 129 -4.52 1.13 14.59
C GLU A 129 -5.72 0.79 13.69
N GLU A 130 -5.70 1.18 12.42
CA GLU A 130 -6.75 0.84 11.46
C GLU A 130 -6.90 -0.69 11.32
N PHE A 131 -5.79 -1.41 11.15
CA PHE A 131 -5.80 -2.86 10.95
C PHE A 131 -6.39 -3.58 12.18
N ARG A 132 -6.03 -3.18 13.40
CA ARG A 132 -6.58 -3.78 14.64
C ARG A 132 -8.08 -3.56 14.81
N ASN A 133 -8.61 -2.47 14.25
CA ASN A 133 -10.00 -2.06 14.43
C ASN A 133 -10.94 -2.59 13.34
N HIS A 134 -10.43 -3.36 12.37
CA HIS A 134 -11.31 -3.97 11.38
C HIS A 134 -12.24 -5.02 12.02
N PRO A 135 -13.53 -5.04 11.63
CA PRO A 135 -14.44 -6.10 12.03
C PRO A 135 -13.97 -7.43 11.44
N ILE A 136 -14.20 -8.52 12.19
CA ILE A 136 -13.86 -9.88 11.80
C ILE A 136 -15.15 -10.60 11.36
N PRO A 137 -15.19 -11.25 10.18
CA PRO A 137 -14.12 -11.36 9.19
C PRO A 137 -13.82 -10.03 8.48
N ILE A 138 -12.55 -9.80 8.15
CA ILE A 138 -12.13 -8.60 7.40
C ILE A 138 -12.77 -8.67 6.01
N SER A 139 -13.47 -7.59 5.64
CA SER A 139 -14.14 -7.51 4.35
C SER A 139 -13.14 -7.49 3.19
N ILE A 140 -13.54 -8.02 2.03
CA ILE A 140 -12.69 -8.00 0.82
C ILE A 140 -12.19 -6.58 0.49
N PRO A 141 -13.02 -5.52 0.53
CA PRO A 141 -12.52 -4.16 0.30
C PRO A 141 -11.45 -3.70 1.31
N ASN A 142 -11.55 -4.11 2.58
CA ASN A 142 -10.55 -3.77 3.58
C ASN A 142 -9.26 -4.59 3.41
N MET A 143 -9.36 -5.85 2.98
CA MET A 143 -8.17 -6.63 2.61
C MET A 143 -7.41 -6.00 1.44
N GLU A 144 -8.12 -5.50 0.42
CA GLU A 144 -7.48 -4.80 -0.69
C GLU A 144 -6.83 -3.48 -0.27
N LYS A 145 -7.44 -2.76 0.69
CA LYS A 145 -6.82 -1.57 1.30
C LYS A 145 -5.54 -1.94 2.04
N ILE A 146 -5.55 -3.00 2.85
CA ILE A 146 -4.36 -3.48 3.58
C ILE A 146 -3.23 -3.81 2.59
N LYS A 147 -3.54 -4.57 1.52
CA LYS A 147 -2.57 -4.93 0.47
C LYS A 147 -2.02 -3.69 -0.25
N SER A 148 -2.89 -2.78 -0.65
CA SER A 148 -2.53 -1.59 -1.42
C SER A 148 -1.73 -0.59 -0.58
N TRP A 149 -2.05 -0.49 0.71
CA TRP A 149 -1.34 0.40 1.64
C TRP A 149 0.14 0.04 1.72
N LEU A 150 0.49 -1.24 1.87
CA LEU A 150 1.89 -1.66 1.98
C LEU A 150 2.69 -1.31 0.71
N ILE A 151 2.12 -1.55 -0.47
CA ILE A 151 2.76 -1.22 -1.75
C ILE A 151 2.94 0.29 -1.89
N ALA A 152 1.91 1.07 -1.57
CA ALA A 152 1.97 2.52 -1.63
C ALA A 152 2.99 3.07 -0.62
N HIS A 153 3.02 2.53 0.59
CA HIS A 153 3.93 2.90 1.66
C HIS A 153 5.39 2.71 1.21
N ILE A 154 5.75 1.51 0.78
CA ILE A 154 7.10 1.19 0.30
C ILE A 154 7.53 2.13 -0.84
N LYS A 155 6.64 2.33 -1.82
CA LYS A 155 6.95 3.16 -3.00
C LYS A 155 7.16 4.63 -2.66
N THR A 156 6.40 5.17 -1.71
CA THR A 156 6.28 6.61 -1.49
C THR A 156 6.99 7.12 -0.25
N TYR A 157 7.22 6.27 0.75
CA TYR A 157 7.88 6.61 1.99
C TYR A 157 9.21 5.88 2.12
N ASP A 158 9.22 4.54 2.05
CA ASP A 158 10.42 3.79 2.40
C ASP A 158 11.57 4.04 1.42
N ARG A 159 11.23 4.15 0.13
CA ARG A 159 12.22 4.52 -0.90
C ARG A 159 12.92 5.86 -0.66
N LYS A 160 12.33 6.78 0.13
CA LYS A 160 12.92 8.10 0.39
C LYS A 160 14.15 8.03 1.29
N PHE A 161 14.34 6.94 2.04
CA PHE A 161 15.53 6.76 2.86
C PHE A 161 16.65 5.97 2.17
N ASN A 162 16.48 5.58 0.90
CA ASN A 162 17.54 4.94 0.12
C ASN A 162 18.80 5.82 0.08
N GLY A 163 19.90 5.31 0.65
CA GLY A 163 21.16 6.04 0.77
C GLY A 163 21.20 7.09 1.88
N LYS A 164 20.15 7.16 2.72
CA LYS A 164 20.06 8.01 3.91
C LYS A 164 20.09 7.22 5.22
N MET A 165 20.02 5.89 5.15
CA MET A 165 20.07 4.95 6.28
C MET A 165 21.23 3.97 6.18
#